data_AF-A0A2H0UA31-F1
#
_entry.id   AF-A0A2H0UA31-F1
#
_cell.length_a   1.000
_cell.length_b   1.000
_cell.length_c   1.000
_cell.angle_alpha   90.00
_cell.angle_beta   90.00
_cell.angle_gamma   90.00
#
_symmetry.space_group_name_H-M   'P 1'
#
loop_
_entity.id
_entity.type
_entity.pdbx_description
1 polymer ?
#
loop_
_entity_poly.entity_id
_entity_poly.type
_entity_poly.pdbx_seq_one_letter_code
_entity_poly.pdbx_strand_id
1 'polypeptide(L)' 'MEAGTASMFVLFLYAAIGFFGAGSLGLFATGLAIYFTRMGLDNRKLGIVFMEWAVAMLFAVFLLGLLLRVLE' A
#
# COMPACT_ATOMS: atom_id res chain seq x y z
N MET A 1 33.44 -6.10 5.72
CA MET A 1 32.27 -6.86 5.22
C MET A 1 30.93 -6.18 5.56
N GLU A 2 30.89 -5.06 6.29
CA GLU A 2 29.63 -4.40 6.72
C GLU A 2 28.91 -3.59 5.62
N ALA A 3 29.65 -3.03 4.64
CA ALA A 3 29.05 -2.23 3.57
C ALA A 3 28.08 -3.03 2.67
N GLY A 4 28.31 -4.33 2.49
CA GLY A 4 27.43 -5.20 1.70
C GLY A 4 26.08 -5.47 2.37
N THR A 5 26.05 -5.64 3.68
CA THR A 5 24.83 -5.91 4.45
C THR A 5 23.90 -4.70 4.48
N ALA A 6 24.45 -3.49 4.67
CA ALA A 6 23.67 -2.26 4.63
C ALA A 6 22.98 -2.05 3.27
N SER A 7 23.69 -2.34 2.17
CA SER A 7 23.14 -2.24 0.80
C SER A 7 22.01 -3.25 0.54
N MET A 8 22.13 -4.47 1.04
CA MET A 8 21.05 -5.48 0.93
C MET A 8 19.84 -5.12 1.77
N PHE A 9 20.05 -4.56 2.95
CA PHE A 9 18.96 -4.11 3.82
C PHE A 9 18.14 -2.99 3.16
N VAL A 10 18.80 -1.98 2.60
CA VAL A 10 18.16 -0.89 1.85
C VAL A 10 17.36 -1.43 0.65
N LEU A 11 17.94 -2.34 -0.13
CA LEU A 11 17.24 -2.97 -1.25
C LEU A 11 15.98 -3.71 -0.80
N PHE A 12 16.05 -4.43 0.33
CA PHE A 12 14.89 -5.10 0.91
C PHE A 12 13.80 -4.10 1.33
N LEU A 13 14.16 -2.95 1.91
CA LEU A 13 13.20 -1.91 2.28
C LEU A 13 12.47 -1.37 1.05
N TYR A 14 13.18 -1.09 -0.04
CA TYR A 14 12.54 -0.68 -1.30
C TYR A 14 11.61 -1.76 -1.85
N ALA A 15 12.01 -3.03 -1.82
CA ALA A 15 11.17 -4.13 -2.25
C ALA A 15 9.89 -4.25 -1.40
N ALA A 16 10.01 -4.10 -0.08
CA ALA A 16 8.87 -4.11 0.84
C ALA A 16 7.91 -2.93 0.57
N ILE A 17 8.44 -1.72 0.38
CA ILE A 17 7.67 -0.53 0.00
C ILE A 17 6.91 -0.79 -1.31
N GLY A 18 7.60 -1.34 -2.33
CA GLY A 18 6.97 -1.69 -3.60
C GLY A 18 5.85 -2.73 -3.46
N PHE A 19 6.07 -3.78 -2.67
CA PHE A 19 5.08 -4.82 -2.39
C PHE A 19 3.82 -4.25 -1.72
N PHE A 20 3.98 -3.46 -0.66
CA PHE A 20 2.85 -2.83 0.03
C PHE A 20 2.15 -1.78 -0.85
N GLY A 21 2.90 -1.06 -1.69
CA GLY A 21 2.34 -0.18 -2.71
C GLY A 21 1.42 -0.93 -3.67
N ALA A 22 1.89 -2.04 -4.24
CA ALA A 22 1.07 -2.89 -5.11
C ALA A 22 -0.13 -3.50 -4.37
N GLY A 23 0.05 -3.93 -3.13
CA GLY A 23 -1.01 -4.45 -2.27
C GLY A 23 -2.13 -3.42 -2.03
N SER A 24 -1.78 -2.14 -1.84
CA SER A 24 -2.76 -1.07 -1.68
C SER A 24 -3.65 -0.90 -2.93
N LEU A 25 -3.07 -1.02 -4.13
CA LEU A 25 -3.84 -0.98 -5.38
C LEU A 25 -4.80 -2.18 -5.50
N GLY A 26 -4.34 -3.38 -5.12
CA GLY A 26 -5.17 -4.57 -5.10
C GLY A 26 -6.34 -4.45 -4.10
N LEU A 27 -6.08 -3.89 -2.92
CA LEU A 27 -7.11 -3.63 -1.91
C LEU A 27 -8.12 -2.59 -2.40
N PHE A 28 -7.66 -1.54 -3.07
CA PHE A 28 -8.53 -0.53 -3.67
C PHE A 28 -9.43 -1.14 -4.74
N ALA A 29 -8.86 -1.92 -5.66
CA ALA A 29 -9.61 -2.61 -6.71
C ALA A 29 -10.66 -3.58 -6.13
N THR A 30 -10.32 -4.27 -5.03
CA THR A 30 -11.25 -5.13 -4.30
C THR A 30 -12.41 -4.32 -3.70
N GLY A 31 -12.10 -3.20 -3.03
CA GLY A 31 -13.11 -2.31 -2.49
C GLY A 31 -14.04 -1.73 -3.57
N LEU A 32 -13.47 -1.37 -4.72
CA LEU A 32 -14.19 -0.88 -5.89
C LEU A 32 -15.13 -1.96 -6.47
N ALA A 33 -14.65 -3.20 -6.60
CA ALA A 33 -15.48 -4.33 -7.04
C ALA A 33 -16.65 -4.59 -6.08
N ILE A 34 -16.42 -4.54 -4.77
CA ILE A 34 -17.49 -4.66 -3.77
C ILE A 34 -18.49 -3.51 -3.89
N TYR A 35 -18.01 -2.29 -4.09
CA TYR A 35 -18.86 -1.12 -4.25
C TYR A 35 -19.81 -1.27 -5.45
N PHE A 36 -19.31 -1.66 -6.62
CA PHE A 36 -20.13 -1.86 -7.82
C PHE A 36 -21.05 -3.07 -7.72
N THR A 37 -20.60 -4.19 -7.16
CA THR A 37 -21.45 -5.39 -7.04
C THR A 37 -22.56 -5.24 -6.00
N ARG A 38 -22.44 -4.30 -5.06
CA ARG A 38 -23.43 -4.04 -4.00
C ARG A 38 -24.21 -2.72 -4.20
N MET A 39 -24.30 -2.23 -5.44
CA MET A 39 -24.80 -0.88 -5.79
C MET A 39 -26.29 -0.60 -5.49
N GLY A 40 -27.01 -1.51 -4.82
CA GLY A 40 -28.38 -1.31 -4.34
C GLY A 40 -28.61 -1.77 -2.89
N LEU A 41 -27.54 -2.12 -2.16
CA LEU A 41 -27.62 -2.70 -0.81
C LEU A 41 -26.84 -1.83 0.20
N ASP A 42 -27.25 -1.86 1.47
CA ASP A 42 -26.58 -1.16 2.59
C ASP A 42 -25.08 -1.50 2.70
N ASN A 43 -24.71 -2.66 2.18
CA ASN A 43 -23.36 -3.19 2.18
C ASN A 43 -22.37 -2.46 1.24
N ARG A 44 -22.79 -1.43 0.48
CA ARG A 44 -21.86 -0.58 -0.30
C ARG A 44 -20.79 0.09 0.58
N LYS A 45 -21.13 0.36 1.84
CA LYS A 45 -20.24 1.00 2.83
C LYS A 45 -18.98 0.18 3.06
N LEU A 46 -19.06 -1.16 3.00
CA LEU A 46 -17.89 -2.02 3.10
C LEU A 46 -16.89 -1.76 1.98
N GLY A 47 -17.36 -1.64 0.72
CA GLY A 47 -16.48 -1.32 -0.40
C GLY A 47 -15.76 0.02 -0.21
N ILE A 48 -16.46 1.03 0.30
CA ILE A 48 -15.88 2.34 0.63
C ILE A 48 -14.81 2.22 1.71
N VAL A 49 -15.08 1.50 2.81
CA VAL A 49 -14.10 1.29 3.88
C VAL A 49 -12.84 0.61 3.34
N PHE A 50 -12.97 -0.42 2.49
CA PHE A 50 -11.82 -1.06 1.85
C PHE A 50 -10.99 -0.08 1.00
N MET A 51 -11.66 0.80 0.25
CA MET A 51 -10.99 1.84 -0.54
C MET A 51 -10.29 2.88 0.35
N GLU A 52 -10.88 3.28 1.47
CA GLU A 52 -10.28 4.21 2.45
C GLU A 52 -9.00 3.62 3.07
N TRP A 53 -9.04 2.35 3.50
CA TRP A 53 -7.86 1.65 4.02
C TRP A 53 -6.77 1.51 2.96
N ALA A 54 -7.14 1.24 1.71
CA ALA A 54 -6.20 1.18 0.61
C ALA A 54 -5.50 2.53 0.37
N VAL A 55 -6.25 3.63 0.40
CA VAL A 55 -5.68 4.98 0.25
C VAL A 55 -4.78 5.34 1.44
N ALA A 56 -5.20 5.03 2.67
CA ALA A 56 -4.38 5.26 3.87
C ALA A 56 -3.06 4.46 3.82
N MET A 57 -3.14 3.21 3.38
CA MET A 57 -1.97 2.36 3.16
C MET A 57 -1.04 2.92 2.08
N LEU A 58 -1.58 3.35 0.94
CA LEU A 58 -0.80 3.97 -0.13
C LEU A 58 -0.07 5.22 0.37
N PHE A 59 -0.75 6.05 1.16
CA PHE A 59 -0.15 7.26 1.74
C PHE A 59 0.98 6.91 2.71
N ALA A 60 0.80 5.90 3.57
CA ALA A 60 1.84 5.43 4.47
C ALA A 60 3.07 4.91 3.72
N VAL A 61 2.87 4.10 2.67
CA VAL A 61 3.96 3.58 1.82
C VAL A 61 4.70 4.70 1.11
N PHE A 62 3.98 5.71 0.62
CA PHE A 62 4.59 6.89 0.00
C PHE A 62 5.47 7.67 0.98
N LEU A 63 4.99 7.91 2.20
CA LEU A 63 5.77 8.58 3.24
C LEU A 63 7.01 7.77 3.65
N LEU A 64 6.89 6.44 3.75
CA LEU A 64 8.02 5.57 4.07
C LEU A 64 9.07 5.57 2.94
N GLY A 65 8.65 5.57 1.68
CA GLY A 65 9.57 5.72 0.55
C GLY A 65 10.27 7.08 0.52
N LEU A 66 9.55 8.16 0.82
CA LEU A 66 10.13 9.48 0.94
C LEU A 66 11.16 9.55 2.09
N LEU A 67 10.80 8.99 3.26
CA LEU A 67 11.67 8.96 4.42
C LEU A 67 12.95 8.16 4.13
N LEU A 68 12.82 6.98 3.53
CA LEU A 68 13.96 6.14 3.17
C LEU A 68 14.92 6.88 2.25
N ARG A 69 14.40 7.57 1.23
CA ARG A 69 15.19 8.39 0.31
C ARG A 69 15.91 9.57 0.99
N VAL A 70 15.36 10.10 2.08
CA VAL A 70 16.00 11.20 2.85
C VAL A 70 17.09 10.67 3.78
N LEU A 71 16.99 9.40 4.21
CA LEU A 71 17.91 8.77 5.15
C LEU A 71 19.09 8.05 4.48
N GLU A 72 18.96 7.70 3.21
CA GLU A 72 20.03 7.16 2.35
C GLU A 72 21.06 8.21 1.94
#